data_AF-A0A2N2XT81-F1
#
_entry.id   AF-A0A2N2XT81-F1
#
_cell.length_a   1.000
_cell.length_b   1.000
_cell.length_c   1.000
_cell.angle_alpha   90.00
_cell.angle_beta   90.00
_cell.angle_gamma   90.00
#
_symmetry.space_group_name_H-M   'P 1'
#
loop_
_entity.id
_entity.type
_entity.pdbx_description
1 polymer ?
#
loop_
_entity_poly.entity_id
_entity_poly.type
_entity_poly.pdbx_seq_one_letter_code
_entity_poly.pdbx_strand_id
1 'polypeptide(L)'
;MLRLVLVRHGESQWNKENRFTGWTDVELSEKGIEEARKGGKVLKENGFDFRIAYTSYLRRAIRTLWLMLDEMDLMWIDVKKT
;
A
#
# COMPACT_ATOMS: atom_id res chain seq x y z
N MET A 1 8.78 15.26 -17.10
CA MET A 1 8.20 15.82 -15.88
C MET A 1 8.25 14.76 -14.79
N LEU A 2 8.69 15.10 -13.57
CA LEU A 2 8.73 14.16 -12.45
C LEU A 2 7.33 14.00 -11.86
N ARG A 3 6.95 12.77 -11.50
CA ARG A 3 5.67 12.45 -10.83
C ARG A 3 5.97 11.65 -9.56
N LEU A 4 5.41 12.08 -8.45
CA LEU A 4 5.44 11.37 -7.17
C LEU A 4 4.01 10.92 -6.85
N VAL A 5 3.84 9.64 -6.55
CA VAL A 5 2.55 9.07 -6.13
C VAL A 5 2.64 8.71 -4.65
N LEU A 6 1.70 9.24 -3.87
CA LEU A 6 1.59 8.97 -2.44
C LEU A 6 0.35 8.14 -2.20
N VAL A 7 0.50 7.09 -1.38
CA VAL A 7 -0.61 6.19 -1.02
C VAL A 7 -0.67 6.06 0.49
N ARG A 8 -1.87 6.21 1.04
CA ARG A 8 -2.17 5.87 2.43
C ARG A 8 -2.61 4.40 2.48
N HIS A 9 -2.19 3.68 3.52
CA HIS A 9 -2.66 2.31 3.75
C HIS A 9 -4.19 2.26 3.86
N GLY A 10 -4.78 1.13 3.46
CA GLY A 10 -6.22 0.88 3.62
C GLY A 10 -6.63 0.71 5.09
N GLU A 11 -7.91 0.45 5.33
CA GLU A 11 -8.44 0.22 6.67
C GLU A 11 -7.66 -0.87 7.43
N SER A 12 -7.26 -0.60 8.68
CA SER A 12 -6.66 -1.59 9.58
C SER A 12 -7.69 -2.25 10.49
N GLN A 13 -7.35 -3.39 11.10
CA GLN A 13 -8.20 -4.04 12.11
C GLN A 13 -8.60 -3.07 13.23
N TRP A 14 -7.65 -2.25 13.70
CA TRP A 14 -7.92 -1.28 14.77
C TRP A 14 -8.70 -0.05 14.30
N ASN A 15 -8.61 0.34 13.02
CA ASN A 15 -9.50 1.37 12.49
C ASN A 15 -10.94 0.88 12.50
N LYS A 16 -11.18 -0.39 12.13
CA LYS A 16 -12.50 -1.02 12.22
C LYS A 16 -13.03 -1.08 13.66
N GLU A 17 -12.14 -1.29 14.64
CA GLU A 17 -12.47 -1.29 16.07
C GLU A 17 -12.53 0.12 16.70
N ASN A 18 -12.33 1.20 15.93
CA ASN A 18 -12.20 2.57 16.44
C ASN A 18 -11.14 2.73 17.55
N ARG A 19 -10.05 1.98 17.45
CA ARG A 19 -8.90 2.02 18.37
C ARG A 19 -7.76 2.85 17.81
N PHE A 20 -7.12 3.60 18.69
CA PHE A 20 -5.95 4.39 18.32
C PHE A 20 -4.75 3.46 18.04
N THR A 21 -4.26 3.47 16.81
CA THR A 21 -3.23 2.52 16.33
C THR A 21 -1.82 2.93 16.73
N GLY A 22 -1.50 4.22 16.58
CA GLY A 22 -0.14 4.74 16.79
C GLY A 22 0.91 3.92 16.05
N TRP A 23 1.96 3.54 16.79
CA TRP A 23 3.08 2.75 16.28
C TRP A 23 2.86 1.24 16.43
N THR A 24 1.70 0.83 16.93
CA THR A 24 1.36 -0.59 17.04
C THR A 24 1.29 -1.18 15.65
N ASP A 25 1.97 -2.29 15.49
CA ASP A 25 2.04 -2.99 14.22
C ASP A 25 0.82 -3.90 14.06
N VAL A 26 -0.23 -3.36 13.43
CA VAL A 26 -1.51 -4.04 13.19
C VAL A 26 -1.68 -4.41 11.72
N GLU A 27 -2.47 -5.45 11.47
CA GLU A 27 -2.81 -5.90 10.13
C GLU A 27 -3.86 -5.02 9.45
N LEU A 28 -3.92 -5.12 8.12
CA LEU A 28 -5.04 -4.61 7.33
C LEU A 28 -6.31 -5.41 7.63
N SER A 29 -7.47 -4.76 7.57
CA SER A 29 -8.75 -5.46 7.50
C SER A 29 -8.94 -6.05 6.09
N GLU A 30 -9.92 -6.94 5.92
CA GLU A 30 -10.30 -7.47 4.59
C GLU A 30 -10.62 -6.32 3.61
N LYS A 31 -11.35 -5.31 4.10
CA LYS A 31 -11.63 -4.09 3.35
C LYS A 31 -10.35 -3.33 2.98
N GLY A 32 -9.39 -3.19 3.91
CA GLY A 32 -8.10 -2.56 3.61
C GLY A 32 -7.28 -3.31 2.56
N ILE A 33 -7.41 -4.63 2.47
CA ILE A 33 -6.79 -5.45 1.41
C ILE A 33 -7.45 -5.16 0.07
N GLU A 34 -8.78 -5.09 0.00
CA GLU A 34 -9.51 -4.75 -1.22
C GLU A 34 -9.21 -3.33 -1.70
N GLU A 35 -9.13 -2.36 -0.79
CA GLU A 35 -8.74 -0.98 -1.08
C GLU A 35 -7.36 -0.91 -1.72
N ALA A 36 -6.38 -1.66 -1.18
CA ALA A 36 -5.04 -1.74 -1.74
C ALA A 36 -5.04 -2.34 -3.15
N ARG A 37 -5.73 -3.48 -3.35
CA ARG A 37 -5.83 -4.10 -4.68
C ARG A 37 -6.48 -3.17 -5.71
N LYS A 38 -7.56 -2.50 -5.32
CA LYS A 38 -8.24 -1.52 -6.17
C LYS A 38 -7.31 -0.36 -6.54
N GLY A 39 -6.53 0.14 -5.59
CA GLY A 39 -5.52 1.17 -5.85
C GLY A 39 -4.49 0.74 -6.90
N GLY A 40 -3.97 -0.49 -6.80
CA GLY A 40 -3.05 -1.06 -7.78
C GLY A 40 -3.67 -1.16 -9.18
N LYS A 41 -4.91 -1.67 -9.27
CA LYS A 41 -5.66 -1.74 -10.54
C LYS A 41 -5.85 -0.38 -11.20
N VAL A 42 -6.29 0.63 -10.43
CA VAL A 42 -6.48 1.99 -10.93
C VAL A 42 -5.17 2.56 -11.49
N LEU A 43 -4.04 2.39 -10.79
CA LEU A 43 -2.75 2.87 -11.29
C LEU A 43 -2.34 2.16 -12.57
N LYS A 44 -2.52 0.83 -12.65
CA LYS A 44 -2.25 0.05 -13.87
C LYS A 44 -3.10 0.49 -15.05
N GLU A 45 -4.40 0.64 -14.86
CA GLU A 45 -5.36 1.07 -15.90
C GLU A 45 -5.03 2.47 -16.43
N ASN A 46 -4.47 3.34 -15.58
CA ASN A 46 -4.04 4.68 -15.97
C ASN A 46 -2.60 4.74 -16.51
N GLY A 47 -1.96 3.59 -16.74
CA GLY A 47 -0.62 3.51 -17.34
C GLY A 47 0.50 4.06 -16.44
N PHE A 48 0.34 3.97 -15.12
CA PHE A 48 1.43 4.27 -14.19
C PHE A 48 2.45 3.13 -14.18
N ASP A 49 3.72 3.51 -14.13
CA ASP A 49 4.86 2.62 -13.97
C ASP A 49 5.83 3.22 -12.95
N PHE A 50 6.55 2.36 -12.23
CA PHE A 50 7.44 2.75 -11.14
C PHE A 50 8.73 1.94 -11.19
N ARG A 51 9.84 2.57 -10.78
CA ARG A 51 11.15 1.92 -10.67
C ARG A 51 11.60 1.73 -9.22
N ILE A 52 11.07 2.55 -8.32
CA ILE A 52 11.38 2.52 -6.89
C ILE A 52 10.14 2.87 -6.09
N ALA A 53 9.95 2.17 -4.97
CA ALA A 53 8.92 2.47 -3.98
C ALA A 53 9.53 2.59 -2.59
N TYR A 54 8.86 3.39 -1.76
CA TYR A 54 9.22 3.60 -0.35
C TYR A 54 8.03 3.21 0.52
N THR A 55 8.32 2.60 1.68
CA THR A 55 7.30 2.27 2.67
C THR A 55 7.88 2.38 4.07
N SER A 56 7.02 2.42 5.09
CA SER A 56 7.48 2.37 6.48
C SER A 56 7.80 0.94 6.92
N TYR A 57 8.22 0.77 8.17
CA TYR A 57 8.41 -0.54 8.79
C TYR A 57 7.11 -1.22 9.28
N LEU A 58 5.95 -0.59 9.08
CA LEU A 58 4.67 -1.10 9.58
C LEU A 58 4.01 -2.06 8.60
N ARG A 59 3.56 -3.23 9.06
CA ARG A 59 2.96 -4.29 8.23
C ARG A 59 1.82 -3.77 7.37
N ARG A 60 0.95 -2.93 7.91
CA ARG A 60 -0.16 -2.31 7.13
C ARG A 60 0.32 -1.55 5.89
N ALA A 61 1.40 -0.78 5.99
CA ALA A 61 1.93 -0.02 4.85
C ALA A 61 2.69 -0.93 3.88
N ILE A 62 3.47 -1.89 4.39
CA ILE A 62 4.19 -2.88 3.58
C ILE A 62 3.20 -3.73 2.78
N ARG A 63 2.14 -4.25 3.41
CA ARG A 63 1.13 -5.09 2.75
C ARG A 63 0.32 -4.31 1.73
N THR A 64 -0.04 -3.05 2.00
CA THR A 64 -0.67 -2.20 0.98
C THR A 64 0.22 -2.07 -0.24
N LEU A 65 1.51 -1.75 -0.06
CA LEU A 65 2.45 -1.63 -1.18
C LEU A 65 2.55 -2.94 -1.96
N TRP A 66 2.73 -4.08 -1.28
CA TRP A 66 2.85 -5.38 -1.96
C TRP A 66 1.61 -5.73 -2.78
N LEU A 67 0.41 -5.55 -2.23
CA LEU A 67 -0.83 -5.82 -2.96
C LEU A 67 -0.97 -4.92 -4.20
N MET A 68 -0.56 -3.66 -4.11
CA MET A 68 -0.57 -2.77 -5.26
C MET A 68 0.44 -3.17 -6.32
N LEU A 69 1.68 -3.51 -5.93
CA LEU A 69 2.72 -3.94 -6.86
C LEU A 69 2.37 -5.26 -7.55
N ASP A 70 1.73 -6.18 -6.83
CA ASP A 70 1.20 -7.43 -7.40
C ASP A 70 0.16 -7.16 -8.48
N GLU A 71 -0.85 -6.33 -8.20
CA GLU A 71 -1.87 -5.95 -9.19
C GLU A 71 -1.26 -5.23 -10.40
N MET A 72 -0.26 -4.38 -10.16
CA MET A 72 0.46 -3.63 -11.19
C MET A 72 1.46 -4.47 -12.00
N ASP A 73 1.77 -5.71 -11.60
CA ASP A 73 2.86 -6.53 -12.17
C ASP A 73 4.26 -5.87 -12.02
N LEU A 74 4.48 -5.24 -10.87
CA LEU A 74 5.70 -4.50 -10.52
C LEU A 74 6.39 -5.03 -9.27
N MET A 75 6.19 -6.32 -8.93
CA MET A 75 6.84 -6.92 -7.75
C MET A 75 8.38 -6.94 -7.82
N TRP A 76 8.96 -6.72 -9.00
CA TRP A 76 10.39 -6.75 -9.25
C TRP A 76 11.12 -5.42 -8.96
N ILE A 77 10.39 -4.35 -8.65
CA ILE A 77 10.99 -3.01 -8.48
C ILE A 77 11.75 -2.88 -7.15
N ASP A 78 12.63 -1.89 -7.06
CA ASP A 78 13.33 -1.59 -5.81
C ASP A 78 12.36 -1.08 -4.74
N VAL A 79 12.35 -1.73 -3.56
CA VAL A 79 11.58 -1.28 -2.41
C VAL A 79 12.53 -0.91 -1.27
N LYS A 80 12.43 0.34 -0.79
CA LYS A 80 13.19 0.84 0.36
C LYS A 80 12.27 1.05 1.56
N LYS A 81 12.71 0.63 2.74
CA LYS A 81 12.01 0.90 4.01
C LYS A 81 12.64 2.12 4.69
N THR A 82 11.79 3.02 5.18
CA THR A 82 12.19 4.29 5.83
C THR A 82 11.35 4.56 7.06
#